data_AF-X0V9E8-F1
#
_entry.id   AF-X0V9E8-F1
#
_cell.length_a   1.000
_cell.length_b   1.000
_cell.length_c   1.000
_cell.angle_alpha   90.00
_cell.angle_beta   90.00
_cell.angle_gamma   90.00
#
_symmetry.space_group_name_H-M   'P 1'
#
loop_
_entity.id
_entity.type
_entity.pdbx_description
1 polymer ?
#
loop_
_entity_poly.entity_id
_entity_poly.type
_entity_poly.pdbx_seq_one_letter_code
_entity_poly.pdbx_strand_id
1 'polypeptide(L)' 'MKDLIKALQILLKYSNDDHNPTNCSHDEFYVGAGIQYDDVSEEDTKELEKLGFAPCEEYGEGFISFRFGSC' A
#
# COMPACT_ATOMS: atom_id res chain seq x y z
N MET A 1 -12.72 -6.36 -3.06
CA MET A 1 -11.78 -6.84 -4.12
C MET A 1 -11.55 -5.81 -5.22
N LYS A 2 -12.57 -5.21 -5.83
CA LYS A 2 -12.36 -4.10 -6.80
C LYS A 2 -11.50 -2.96 -6.24
N ASP A 3 -11.78 -2.55 -5.00
CA ASP A 3 -11.02 -1.50 -4.30
C ASP A 3 -9.55 -1.90 -4.08
N LEU A 4 -9.30 -3.15 -3.68
CA LEU A 4 -7.95 -3.69 -3.51
C LEU A 4 -7.17 -3.68 -4.84
N ILE A 5 -7.79 -4.16 -5.92
CA ILE A 5 -7.17 -4.16 -7.25
C ILE A 5 -6.84 -2.72 -7.68
N LYS A 6 -7.75 -1.77 -7.46
CA LYS A 6 -7.53 -0.36 -7.76
C LYS A 6 -6.34 0.21 -6.97
N ALA A 7 -6.25 -0.08 -5.68
CA ALA A 7 -5.14 0.36 -4.84
C ALA A 7 -3.80 -0.21 -5.33
N LEU A 8 -3.74 -1.50 -5.65
CA LEU A 8 -2.54 -2.14 -6.20
C LEU A 8 -2.14 -1.56 -7.56
N GLN A 9 -3.09 -1.20 -8.42
CA GLN A 9 -2.80 -0.51 -9.68
C GLN A 9 -2.24 0.91 -9.49
N ILE A 10 -2.65 1.62 -8.43
CA ILE A 10 -2.07 2.92 -8.06
C ILE A 10 -0.63 2.71 -7.57
N LEU A 11 -0.43 1.78 -6.63
CA LEU A 11 0.88 1.49 -6.03
C LEU A 11 1.90 0.98 -7.06
N LEU A 12 1.45 0.22 -8.06
CA LEU A 12 2.28 -0.27 -9.17
C LEU A 12 2.94 0.86 -9.99
N LYS A 13 2.39 2.08 -9.98
CA LYS A 13 3.03 3.24 -10.65
C LYS A 13 4.35 3.64 -10.00
N TYR A 14 4.52 3.30 -8.72
CA TYR A 14 5.62 3.76 -7.85
C TYR A 14 6.53 2.60 -7.39
N SER A 15 6.15 1.36 -7.65
CA SER A 15 6.96 0.19 -7.29
C SER A 15 8.26 0.14 -8.09
N ASN A 16 9.36 -0.19 -7.42
CA ASN A 16 10.67 -0.39 -8.04
C ASN A 16 11.31 -1.74 -7.66
N ASP A 17 10.64 -2.54 -6.83
CA ASP A 17 11.03 -3.90 -6.45
C ASP A 17 9.83 -4.86 -6.49
N ASP A 18 10.01 -6.01 -7.12
CA ASP A 18 9.02 -7.08 -7.23
C ASP A 18 9.26 -8.21 -6.20
N HIS A 19 10.29 -8.12 -5.37
CA HIS A 19 10.60 -9.13 -4.37
C HIS A 19 9.66 -9.02 -3.17
N ASN A 20 8.80 -10.03 -2.97
CA ASN A 20 7.85 -10.10 -1.85
C ASN A 20 7.08 -8.79 -1.63
N PRO A 21 6.39 -8.25 -2.66
CA PRO A 21 5.86 -6.88 -2.65
C PRO A 21 4.71 -6.69 -1.67
N THR A 22 4.15 -7.79 -1.16
CA THR A 22 3.03 -7.78 -0.22
C THR A 22 3.32 -8.71 0.95
N ASN A 23 2.99 -8.27 2.15
CA ASN A 23 3.01 -9.08 3.37
C ASN A 23 1.65 -8.98 4.07
N CYS A 24 1.24 -10.05 4.74
CA CYS A 24 0.07 -10.01 5.60
C CYS A 24 0.41 -10.61 6.96
N SER A 25 0.22 -9.84 8.02
CA SER A 25 0.56 -10.21 9.39
C SER A 25 -0.26 -9.36 10.37
N HIS A 26 -0.60 -9.87 11.56
CA HIS A 26 -1.27 -9.09 12.62
C HIS A 26 -2.47 -8.23 12.18
N ASP A 27 -3.38 -8.77 11.38
CA ASP A 27 -4.55 -8.07 10.82
C ASP A 27 -4.22 -6.92 9.85
N GLU A 28 -2.98 -6.86 9.37
CA GLU A 28 -2.46 -5.85 8.46
C GLU A 28 -2.13 -6.47 7.10
N PHE A 29 -2.52 -5.79 6.04
CA PHE A 29 -2.03 -6.05 4.69
C PHE A 29 -1.06 -4.95 4.28
N TYR A 30 0.23 -5.29 4.24
CA TYR A 30 1.31 -4.40 3.86
C TYR A 30 1.67 -4.56 2.38
N VAL A 31 1.96 -3.45 1.71
CA VAL A 31 2.48 -3.39 0.35
C VAL A 31 3.77 -2.57 0.35
N GLY A 32 4.90 -3.25 0.17
CA GLY A 32 6.26 -2.72 0.33
C GLY A 32 7.17 -3.00 -0.87
N ALA A 33 6.66 -2.77 -2.09
CA ALA A 33 7.34 -3.00 -3.37
C ALA A 33 8.45 -1.96 -3.68
N GLY A 34 9.25 -1.61 -2.67
CA GLY A 34 10.23 -0.51 -2.71
C GLY A 34 9.62 0.89 -2.89
N ILE A 35 8.34 1.03 -2.53
CA ILE A 35 7.56 2.27 -2.67
C ILE A 35 7.91 3.21 -1.52
N GLN A 36 8.56 4.33 -1.79
CA GLN A 36 8.68 5.41 -0.81
C GLN A 36 7.36 6.19 -0.78
N TYR A 37 6.69 6.27 0.37
CA TYR A 37 5.38 6.93 0.43
C TYR A 37 5.45 8.44 0.11
N ASP A 38 6.61 9.06 0.33
CA ASP A 38 6.87 10.47 -0.01
C ASP A 38 6.94 10.72 -1.53
N ASP A 39 7.20 9.68 -2.33
CA ASP A 39 7.23 9.77 -3.80
C ASP A 39 5.83 9.60 -4.42
N VAL A 40 4.83 9.20 -3.63
CA VAL A 40 3.45 9.04 -4.09
C VAL A 40 2.76 10.40 -4.15
N SER A 41 2.18 10.73 -5.31
CA SER A 41 1.51 12.02 -5.48
C SER A 41 0.36 12.22 -4.48
N GLU A 42 0.11 13.47 -4.06
CA GLU A 42 -1.01 13.79 -3.15
C GLU A 42 -2.37 13.27 -3.64
N GLU A 43 -2.61 13.24 -4.96
CA GLU A 43 -3.87 12.74 -5.53
C GLU A 43 -4.00 11.23 -5.30
N ASP A 44 -2.95 10.47 -5.61
CA ASP A 44 -2.93 9.02 -5.43
C ASP A 44 -2.96 8.66 -3.94
N THR A 45 -2.25 9.40 -3.07
CA THR A 45 -2.29 9.22 -1.61
C THR A 45 -3.70 9.41 -1.07
N LYS A 46 -4.39 10.50 -1.45
CA LYS A 46 -5.80 10.74 -1.05
C LYS A 46 -6.74 9.65 -1.56
N GLU A 47 -6.46 9.06 -2.72
CA GLU A 47 -7.27 7.96 -3.24
C GLU A 47 -6.99 6.63 -2.51
N LEU A 48 -5.73 6.35 -2.17
CA LEU A 48 -5.33 5.21 -1.35
C LEU A 48 -5.97 5.25 0.04
N GLU A 49 -5.99 6.42 0.69
CA GLU A 49 -6.66 6.65 1.97
C GLU A 49 -8.15 6.28 1.90
N LYS A 50 -8.87 6.73 0.86
CA LYS A 50 -10.29 6.37 0.66
C LYS A 50 -10.48 4.87 0.43
N LEU A 51 -9.51 4.21 -0.19
CA LEU A 51 -9.54 2.76 -0.42
C LEU A 51 -9.20 1.96 0.84
N GLY A 52 -8.69 2.62 1.88
CA GLY A 52 -8.36 2.04 3.19
C GLY A 52 -6.88 1.70 3.35
N PHE A 53 -5.99 2.35 2.60
CA PHE A 53 -4.54 2.24 2.74
C PHE A 53 -3.98 3.51 3.38
N ALA A 54 -3.02 3.35 4.28
CA ALA A 54 -2.28 4.45 4.91
C ALA A 54 -0.76 4.24 4.73
N PRO A 55 0.04 5.31 4.66
CA PRO A 55 1.50 5.20 4.69
C PRO A 55 1.97 4.39 5.91
N CYS A 56 2.94 3.50 5.72
CA CYS A 56 3.53 2.77 6.82
C CYS A 56 4.65 3.60 7.47
N GLU A 57 4.30 4.37 8.50
CA GLU A 57 5.26 5.21 9.21
C GLU A 57 6.36 4.39 9.95
N GLU A 58 6.08 3.13 10.30
CA GLU A 58 7.02 2.28 11.02
C GLU A 58 8.26 1.91 10.18
N TYR A 59 8.06 1.61 8.90
CA TYR A 59 9.14 1.19 8.00
C TYR A 59 9.70 2.32 7.14
N GLY A 60 9.08 3.50 7.15
CA GLY A 60 9.49 4.62 6.29
C GLY A 60 9.15 4.40 4.80
N GLU A 61 8.49 3.31 4.46
CA GLU A 61 8.15 2.92 3.10
C GLU A 61 6.90 2.03 3.05
N GLY A 62 6.23 2.04 1.91
CA GLY A 62 5.06 1.21 1.65
C GLY A 62 3.78 1.72 2.31
N PHE A 63 2.73 0.92 2.14
CA PHE A 63 1.37 1.23 2.61
C PHE A 63 0.77 0.02 3.32
N ILE A 64 0.02 0.27 4.39
CA ILE A 64 -0.72 -0.75 5.14
C ILE A 64 -2.22 -0.58 4.99
N SER A 65 -2.96 -1.68 5.09
CA SER A 65 -4.41 -1.69 5.18
C SER A 65 -4.91 -2.72 6.19
N PHE A 66 -5.62 -2.26 7.21
CA PHE A 66 -6.38 -3.13 8.11
C PHE A 66 -7.68 -3.65 7.47
N ARG A 67 -8.19 -2.94 6.45
CA ARG A 67 -9.41 -3.34 5.73
C ARG A 67 -9.20 -4.64 4.93
N PHE A 68 -7.98 -4.88 4.46
CA PHE A 68 -7.63 -6.04 3.65
C PHE A 68 -6.69 -7.02 4.36
N GLY A 69 -6.46 -6.83 5.67
CA GLY A 69 -5.63 -7.70 6.48
C GLY A 69 -6.25 -9.08 6.76
N SER A 70 -5.42 -9.97 7.31
CA SER A 70 -5.82 -11.32 7.74
C SER A 70 -6.79 -11.23 8.93
N CYS A 71 -7.63 -12.24 9.09
CA CYS A 71 -8.44 -12.47 10.30
C CYS A 71 -7.87 -13.67 11.07
#